data_AF-A0A606CX87-F1
#
_entry.id   AF-A0A606CX87-F1
#
_cell.length_a   1.000
_cell.length_b   1.000
_cell.length_c   1.000
_cell.angle_alpha   90.00
_cell.angle_beta   90.00
_cell.angle_gamma   90.00
#
_symmetry.space_group_name_H-M   'P 1'
#
loop_
_entity.id
_entity.type
_entity.pdbx_description
1 polymer ?
#
loop_
_entity_poly.entity_id
_entity_poly.type
_entity_poly.pdbx_seq_one_letter_code
_entity_poly.pdbx_strand_id
1 'polypeptide(L)' 'RAIVNCIIGLAHKLNIKLIAEGIETERQAMEMTKQGVHYQQGYLYSFPVSEEHFMSEKFISRLT' A
#
# COMPACT_ATOMS: atom_id res chain seq x y z
N ARG A 1 0.34 2.76 -17.98
CA ARG A 1 1.15 2.65 -16.75
C ARG A 1 2.42 1.83 -17.01
N ALA A 2 3.29 2.25 -17.94
CA ALA A 2 4.41 1.42 -18.38
C ALA A 2 5.48 1.20 -17.27
N ILE A 3 5.81 2.26 -16.53
CA ILE A 3 6.83 2.22 -15.47
C ILE A 3 6.40 1.32 -14.32
N VAL A 4 5.15 1.45 -13.86
CA VAL A 4 4.59 0.62 -12.77
C VAL A 4 4.67 -0.86 -13.12
N ASN A 5 4.23 -1.24 -14.32
CA ASN A 5 4.28 -2.63 -14.78
C ASN A 5 5.72 -3.14 -14.88
N CYS A 6 6.67 -2.29 -15.30
CA CYS A 6 8.09 -2.63 -15.37
C CYS A 6 8.67 -2.93 -13.97
N ILE A 7 8.39 -2.07 -12.99
CA ILE A 7 8.85 -2.24 -11.59
C ILE A 7 8.27 -3.52 -10.99
N ILE A 8 6.98 -3.78 -11.19
CA ILE A 8 6.32 -5.00 -10.71
C ILE A 8 6.95 -6.25 -11.35
N GLY A 9 7.16 -6.23 -12.67
CA GLY A 9 7.83 -7.32 -13.37
C GLY A 9 9.27 -7.55 -12.87
N LEU A 10 10.01 -6.48 -12.55
CA LEU A 10 11.34 -6.57 -11.98
C LEU A 10 11.30 -7.19 -10.57
N ALA A 11 10.39 -6.73 -9.71
CA ALA A 11 10.23 -7.26 -8.36
C ALA A 11 9.91 -8.76 -8.37
N HIS A 12 9.03 -9.20 -9.27
CA HIS A 12 8.69 -10.61 -9.44
C HIS A 12 9.92 -11.44 -9.87
N LYS A 13 10.71 -10.96 -10.83
CA LYS A 13 11.93 -11.65 -11.29
C LYS A 13 12.99 -11.76 -10.20
N LEU A 14 13.07 -10.77 -9.32
CA LEU A 14 14.01 -10.74 -8.21
C LEU A 14 13.48 -11.46 -6.96
N ASN A 15 12.24 -11.94 -6.98
CA ASN A 15 11.55 -12.55 -5.84
C ASN A 15 11.56 -11.65 -4.59
N ILE A 16 11.29 -10.36 -4.78
CA ILE A 16 11.19 -9.37 -3.69
C ILE A 16 9.76 -8.89 -3.53
N LYS A 17 9.40 -8.50 -2.30
CA LYS A 17 8.10 -7.91 -1.99
C LYS A 17 8.05 -6.45 -2.41
N LEU A 18 6.87 -5.97 -2.81
CA LEU A 18 6.65 -4.59 -3.25
C LEU A 18 5.62 -3.88 -2.35
N ILE A 19 5.90 -2.62 -2.03
CA ILE A 19 4.94 -1.68 -1.47
C ILE A 19 4.54 -0.64 -2.53
N ALA A 20 3.24 -0.37 -2.66
CA ALA A 20 2.75 0.79 -3.41
C ALA A 20 2.34 1.89 -2.43
N GLU A 21 3.01 3.03 -2.50
CA GLU A 21 2.70 4.22 -1.72
C GLU A 21 1.81 5.20 -2.51
N GLY A 22 1.07 6.05 -1.80
CA GLY A 22 0.16 7.03 -2.41
C GLY A 22 -1.18 6.45 -2.89
N ILE A 23 -1.69 5.39 -2.26
CA ILE A 23 -3.02 4.84 -2.54
C ILE A 23 -4.10 5.71 -1.89
N GLU A 24 -4.95 6.32 -2.71
CA GLU A 24 -6.00 7.26 -2.27
C GLU A 24 -7.41 6.75 -2.57
N THR A 25 -7.55 5.77 -3.45
CA THR A 25 -8.85 5.25 -3.91
C THR A 25 -8.88 3.73 -3.92
N GLU A 26 -10.04 3.15 -3.64
CA GLU A 26 -10.29 1.69 -3.72
C GLU A 26 -9.90 1.10 -5.08
N ARG A 27 -10.12 1.86 -6.16
CA ARG A 27 -9.74 1.45 -7.51
C ARG A 27 -8.23 1.31 -7.66
N GLN A 28 -7.43 2.23 -7.09
CA GLN A 28 -5.98 2.09 -7.09
C GLN A 28 -5.56 0.87 -6.26
N ALA A 29 -6.17 0.67 -5.09
CA ALA A 29 -5.84 -0.42 -4.20
C ALA A 29 -6.08 -1.79 -4.85
N MET A 30 -7.27 -1.97 -5.43
CA MET A 30 -7.64 -3.18 -6.14
C MET A 30 -6.70 -3.47 -7.31
N GLU A 31 -6.30 -2.44 -8.05
CA GLU A 31 -5.39 -2.59 -9.18
C GLU A 31 -4.00 -3.03 -8.73
N MET A 32 -3.46 -2.48 -7.63
CA MET A 32 -2.16 -2.90 -7.09
C MET A 32 -2.21 -4.33 -6.54
N THR A 33 -3.28 -4.70 -5.82
CA THR A 33 -3.48 -6.09 -5.36
C THR A 33 -3.49 -7.07 -6.53
N LYS A 34 -4.24 -6.76 -7.61
CA LYS A 34 -4.32 -7.63 -8.81
C LYS A 34 -2.97 -7.81 -9.51
N GLN A 35 -2.08 -6.81 -9.43
CA GLN A 35 -0.77 -6.88 -10.06
C GLN A 35 0.30 -7.56 -9.18
N GLY A 36 -0.06 -8.05 -7.98
CA GLY A 36 0.89 -8.73 -7.09
C GLY A 36 1.69 -7.81 -6.17
N VAL A 37 1.25 -6.57 -5.97
CA VAL A 37 1.82 -5.70 -4.94
C VAL A 37 1.43 -6.23 -3.55
N HIS A 38 2.41 -6.33 -2.65
CA HIS A 38 2.26 -7.04 -1.37
C HIS A 38 1.75 -6.15 -0.25
N TYR A 39 2.20 -4.89 -0.27
CA TYR A 39 1.89 -3.89 0.75
C TYR A 39 1.38 -2.62 0.10
N GLN A 40 0.56 -1.87 0.81
CA GLN A 40 -0.02 -0.65 0.31
C GLN A 40 -0.02 0.40 1.41
N GLN A 41 0.26 1.65 1.03
CA GLN A 41 0.21 2.79 1.93
C GLN A 41 -0.43 3.97 1.20
N GLY A 42 -1.24 4.74 1.92
CA GLY A 42 -1.79 5.99 1.41
C GLY A 42 -3.04 6.43 2.15
N TYR A 43 -3.58 7.57 1.73
CA TYR A 43 -4.69 8.24 2.40
C TYR A 43 -5.99 7.46 2.36
N LEU A 44 -6.10 6.46 1.48
CA LEU A 44 -7.20 5.49 1.53
C LEU A 44 -7.29 4.81 2.92
N TYR A 45 -6.13 4.47 3.50
CA TYR A 45 -6.05 3.76 4.78
C TYR A 45 -5.94 4.74 5.95
N SER A 46 -5.02 5.70 5.83
CA SER A 46 -4.83 6.75 6.83
C SER A 46 -3.96 7.87 6.27
N PHE A 47 -4.24 9.08 6.72
CA PHE A 47 -3.26 10.16 6.70
C PHE A 47 -2.11 9.86 7.68
N PRO A 48 -0.94 10.52 7.55
CA PRO A 48 0.07 10.55 8.60
C PRO A 48 -0.54 11.08 9.90
N VAL A 49 -0.18 10.45 11.01
CA VAL A 49 -0.70 10.77 12.35
C VAL A 49 0.46 10.88 13.33
N SER A 50 0.22 11.50 14.49
CA SER A 50 1.20 11.52 15.58
C SER A 50 1.45 10.10 16.11
N GLU A 51 2.61 9.90 16.75
CA GLU A 51 2.95 8.64 17.43
C GLU A 51 1.88 8.26 18.46
N GLU A 52 1.45 9.20 19.30
CA GLU A 52 0.39 8.98 20.30
C GLU A 52 -0.89 8.42 19.66
N HIS A 53 -1.29 8.99 18.52
CA HIS A 53 -2.49 8.54 17.82
C HIS A 53 -2.28 7.17 17.17
N PHE A 54 -1.11 6.94 16.56
CA PHE A 54 -0.75 5.66 15.94
C PHE A 54 -0.76 4.50 16.95
N MET A 55 -0.29 4.77 18.17
CA MET A 55 -0.22 3.78 19.25
C MET A 55 -1.56 3.58 19.98
N SER A 56 -2.61 4.33 19.63
CA SER A 56 -3.93 4.19 20.28
C SER A 56 -4.68 2.94 19.82
N GLU A 57 -5.36 2.24 20.75
CA GLU A 57 -6.18 1.05 20.44
C GLU A 57 -7.25 1.35 19.37
N LYS A 58 -7.81 2.56 19.40
CA LYS A 58 -8.81 3.01 18.41
C LYS A 58 -8.23 3.10 17.00
N PHE A 59 -6.98 3.51 16.86
CA PHE A 59 -6.33 3.59 15.55
C PHE A 59 -5.97 2.20 15.03
N ILE A 60 -5.39 1.36 15.89
CA ILE A 60 -4.98 -0.01 15.54
C ILE A 60 -6.20 -0.85 15.11
N SER A 61 -7.31 -0.78 15.87
CA SER A 61 -8.53 -1.54 15.58
C SER A 61 -9.27 -1.09 14.32
N ARG A 62 -9.01 0.12 13.81
CA ARG A 62 -9.59 0.60 12.53
C ARG A 62 -8.91 -0.02 11.30
N LEU A 63 -7.66 -0.48 11.43
CA LEU A 63 -6.82 -0.92 10.31
C LEU A 63 -6.84 -2.45 10.11
N THR A 64 -7.46 -3.20 11.02
CA THR A 64 -7.65 -4.66 10.98
C THR A 64 -9.07 -5.03 10.59
#